data_AF-A8PS35-F1
#
_entry.id   AF-A8PS35-F1
#
_cell.length_a   1.000
_cell.length_b   1.000
_cell.length_c   1.000
_cell.angle_alpha   90.00
_cell.angle_beta   90.00
_cell.angle_gamma   90.00
#
_symmetry.space_group_name_H-M   'P 1'
#
loop_
_entity.id
_entity.type
_entity.pdbx_description
1 polymer ?
#
loop_
_entity_poly.entity_id
_entity_poly.type
_entity_poly.pdbx_seq_one_letter_code
_entity_poly.pdbx_strand_id
1 'polypeptide(L)'
;MASSTAADKPANTPSNEQVQFARSVYIILELWPALRQAVLEQWGGEYSEEKREFLLSYVCDEYGNGGANTKPDLDDLTELIESYVMEEFDCELEDDSAALVAGHICLAHKGVFIDGKGDELLKELEATLVRIKPKHAPSAVKNDVETLDNDEVDERDMHESTSSSHQTHAHASPQPTQPIIDEDGFETVQPRRRR
;
A
#
# COMPACT_ATOMS: atom_id res chain seq x y z
N MET A 1 -11.29 -62.70 -4.42
CA MET A 1 -10.38 -61.82 -3.68
C MET A 1 -10.30 -60.50 -4.44
N ALA A 2 -11.01 -59.48 -3.97
CA ALA A 2 -10.97 -58.16 -4.58
C ALA A 2 -9.92 -57.33 -3.83
N SER A 3 -8.75 -57.13 -4.46
CA SER A 3 -7.76 -56.18 -3.96
C SER A 3 -8.24 -54.79 -4.32
N SER A 4 -8.63 -54.02 -3.31
CA SER A 4 -8.95 -52.60 -3.44
C SER A 4 -7.64 -51.83 -3.50
N THR A 5 -7.24 -51.44 -4.70
CA THR A 5 -6.11 -50.53 -4.91
C THR A 5 -6.54 -49.14 -4.41
N ALA A 6 -6.01 -48.72 -3.27
CA ALA A 6 -6.09 -47.34 -2.81
C ALA A 6 -5.43 -46.44 -3.87
N ALA A 7 -6.17 -45.43 -4.32
CA ALA A 7 -5.68 -44.43 -5.26
C ALA A 7 -4.52 -43.65 -4.64
N ASP A 8 -3.37 -43.74 -5.30
CA ASP A 8 -2.19 -42.91 -5.07
C ASP A 8 -2.57 -41.44 -5.30
N LYS A 9 -2.55 -40.64 -4.24
CA LYS A 9 -2.71 -39.18 -4.33
C LYS A 9 -1.44 -38.64 -5.01
N PRO A 10 -1.52 -37.81 -6.06
CA PRO A 10 -0.30 -37.26 -6.66
C PRO A 10 0.47 -36.48 -5.59
N ALA A 11 1.74 -36.82 -5.41
CA ALA A 11 2.64 -36.30 -4.37
C ALA A 11 2.99 -34.79 -4.51
N ASN A 12 2.20 -34.02 -5.27
CA ASN A 12 2.58 -32.67 -5.71
C ASN A 12 1.43 -31.65 -5.69
N THR A 13 0.32 -31.95 -5.01
CA THR A 13 -0.76 -30.96 -4.83
C THR A 13 -0.56 -30.24 -3.49
N PRO A 14 -0.39 -28.91 -3.48
CA PRO A 14 -0.23 -28.16 -2.24
C PRO A 14 -1.48 -28.30 -1.36
N SER A 15 -1.27 -28.37 -0.04
CA SER A 15 -2.36 -28.41 0.93
C SER A 15 -3.14 -27.09 0.92
N ASN A 16 -4.38 -27.11 1.40
CA ASN A 16 -5.17 -25.88 1.51
C ASN A 16 -4.48 -24.85 2.41
N GLU A 17 -3.89 -25.29 3.51
CA GLU A 17 -3.13 -24.45 4.43
C GLU A 17 -1.90 -23.83 3.75
N GLN A 18 -1.16 -24.60 2.95
CA GLN A 18 -0.02 -24.07 2.18
C GLN A 18 -0.46 -22.98 1.19
N VAL A 19 -1.57 -23.20 0.49
CA VAL A 19 -2.14 -22.19 -0.41
C VAL A 19 -2.60 -20.95 0.35
N GLN A 20 -3.21 -21.12 1.53
CA GLN A 20 -3.64 -20.01 2.36
C GLN A 20 -2.47 -19.18 2.90
N PHE A 21 -1.41 -19.86 3.36
CA PHE A 21 -0.19 -19.21 3.82
C PHE A 21 0.49 -18.44 2.69
N ALA A 22 0.71 -19.09 1.53
CA ALA A 22 1.33 -18.45 0.37
C ALA A 22 0.56 -17.21 -0.09
N ARG A 23 -0.77 -17.30 -0.13
CA ARG A 23 -1.62 -16.15 -0.47
C ARG A 23 -1.54 -15.03 0.57
N SER A 24 -1.41 -15.37 1.86
CA SER A 24 -1.23 -14.39 2.93
C SER A 24 0.10 -13.65 2.78
N VAL A 25 1.20 -14.38 2.59
CA VAL A 25 2.54 -13.80 2.38
C VAL A 25 2.55 -12.90 1.14
N TYR A 26 1.97 -13.34 0.02
CA TYR A 26 1.84 -12.54 -1.19
C TYR A 26 1.15 -11.19 -0.90
N ILE A 27 0.01 -11.21 -0.20
CA ILE A 27 -0.72 -9.97 0.13
C ILE A 27 0.10 -9.08 1.06
N ILE A 28 0.78 -9.66 2.06
CA ILE A 28 1.61 -8.89 3.00
C ILE A 28 2.74 -8.16 2.25
N LEU A 29 3.45 -8.86 1.34
CA LEU A 29 4.51 -8.25 0.52
C LEU A 29 3.96 -7.18 -0.44
N GLU A 30 2.78 -7.40 -1.03
CA GLU A 30 2.08 -6.39 -1.84
C GLU A 30 1.62 -5.18 -1.04
N LEU A 31 1.36 -5.32 0.26
CA LEU A 31 0.95 -4.19 1.10
C LEU A 31 2.15 -3.36 1.57
N TRP A 32 3.35 -3.94 1.60
CA TRP A 32 4.56 -3.29 2.10
C TRP A 32 5.02 -2.13 1.18
N PRO A 33 4.98 -0.86 1.64
CA PRO A 33 5.28 0.28 0.78
C PRO A 33 6.72 0.32 0.27
N ALA A 34 7.71 -0.01 1.12
CA ALA A 34 9.12 0.04 0.73
C ALA A 34 9.41 -0.92 -0.43
N LEU A 35 9.00 -2.18 -0.30
CA LEU A 35 9.18 -3.18 -1.36
C LEU A 35 8.38 -2.86 -2.63
N ARG A 36 7.14 -2.36 -2.50
CA ARG A 36 6.38 -1.90 -3.67
C ARG A 36 7.09 -0.79 -4.43
N GLN A 37 7.64 0.18 -3.71
CA GLN A 37 8.37 1.28 -4.32
C GLN A 37 9.67 0.77 -4.97
N ALA A 38 10.42 -0.10 -4.30
CA ALA A 38 11.62 -0.71 -4.84
C ALA A 38 11.37 -1.47 -6.15
N VAL A 39 10.25 -2.21 -6.24
CA VAL A 39 9.83 -2.90 -7.47
C VAL A 39 9.39 -1.92 -8.55
N LEU A 40 8.60 -0.89 -8.20
CA LEU A 40 8.11 0.11 -9.14
C LEU A 40 9.25 0.89 -9.79
N GLU A 41 10.23 1.30 -9.00
CA GLU A 41 11.40 2.08 -9.43
C GLU A 41 12.56 1.21 -9.91
N GLN A 42 12.36 -0.11 -9.97
CA GLN A 42 13.35 -1.09 -10.46
C GLN A 42 14.70 -1.02 -9.71
N TRP A 43 14.68 -0.81 -8.40
CA TRP A 43 15.90 -0.76 -7.59
C TRP A 43 16.67 -2.10 -7.62
N GLY A 44 15.96 -3.22 -7.84
CA GLY A 44 16.57 -4.53 -8.07
C GLY A 44 16.92 -4.84 -9.54
N GLY A 45 16.81 -3.87 -10.45
CA GLY A 45 16.97 -4.03 -11.89
C GLY A 45 15.72 -4.60 -12.58
N GLU A 46 15.87 -5.03 -13.85
CA GLU A 46 14.74 -5.53 -14.68
C GLU A 46 14.00 -6.73 -14.08
N TYR A 47 14.66 -7.46 -13.18
CA TYR A 47 14.12 -8.63 -12.48
C TYR A 47 13.54 -8.29 -11.10
N SER A 48 13.27 -7.02 -10.80
CA SER A 48 12.75 -6.61 -9.49
C SER A 48 11.45 -7.32 -9.10
N GLU A 49 10.58 -7.58 -10.08
CA GLU A 49 9.35 -8.35 -9.84
C GLU A 49 9.65 -9.83 -9.53
N GLU A 50 10.54 -10.45 -10.29
CA GLU A 50 10.97 -11.85 -10.07
C GLU A 50 11.68 -12.03 -8.71
N LYS A 51 12.46 -11.04 -8.26
CA LYS A 51 13.09 -11.03 -6.93
C LYS A 51 12.04 -11.03 -5.82
N ARG A 52 10.99 -10.20 -5.93
CA ARG A 52 9.89 -10.24 -4.97
C ARG A 52 9.18 -11.61 -4.97
N GLU A 53 8.97 -12.20 -6.15
CA GLU A 53 8.40 -13.56 -6.25
C GLU A 53 9.31 -14.62 -5.65
N PHE A 54 10.63 -14.47 -5.80
CA PHE A 54 11.61 -15.33 -5.18
C PHE A 54 11.53 -15.27 -3.65
N LEU A 55 11.47 -14.06 -3.06
CA LEU A 55 11.28 -13.90 -1.61
C LEU A 55 10.00 -14.59 -1.14
N LEU A 56 8.90 -14.41 -1.86
CA LEU A 56 7.64 -15.10 -1.57
C LEU A 56 7.81 -16.62 -1.58
N SER A 57 8.42 -17.17 -2.65
CA SER A 57 8.66 -18.61 -2.78
C SER A 57 9.51 -19.13 -1.63
N TYR A 58 10.61 -18.44 -1.32
CA TYR A 58 11.52 -18.81 -0.25
C TYR A 58 10.81 -18.87 1.11
N VAL A 59 10.04 -17.83 1.46
CA VAL A 59 9.27 -17.80 2.71
C VAL A 59 8.23 -18.93 2.75
N CYS A 60 7.58 -19.23 1.62
CA CYS A 60 6.63 -20.35 1.54
C CYS A 60 7.31 -21.71 1.68
N ASP A 61 8.48 -21.87 1.10
CA ASP A 61 9.22 -23.13 1.17
C ASP A 61 9.77 -23.39 2.57
N GLU A 62 10.34 -22.37 3.20
CA GLU A 62 10.94 -22.46 4.53
C GLU A 62 9.88 -22.69 5.61
N TYR A 63 8.79 -21.90 5.58
CA TYR A 63 7.81 -21.87 6.67
C TYR A 63 6.48 -22.56 6.33
N GLY A 64 6.15 -22.78 5.06
CA GLY A 64 4.90 -23.40 4.63
C GLY A 64 4.99 -24.92 4.44
N ASN A 65 6.15 -25.47 4.06
CA ASN A 65 6.29 -26.91 3.76
C ASN A 65 6.27 -27.79 5.02
N GLY A 66 6.81 -27.31 6.14
CA GLY A 66 6.78 -28.04 7.42
C GLY A 66 5.53 -27.80 8.27
N GLY A 67 4.64 -26.91 7.83
CA GLY A 67 3.44 -26.49 8.55
C GLY A 67 3.76 -26.03 9.97
N ALA A 68 3.01 -26.51 10.97
CA ALA A 68 3.20 -26.10 12.37
C ALA A 68 4.63 -26.31 12.93
N ASN A 69 5.45 -27.17 12.32
CA ASN A 69 6.82 -27.45 12.78
C ASN A 69 7.86 -26.42 12.29
N THR A 70 7.53 -25.65 11.25
CA THR A 70 8.40 -24.63 10.66
C THR A 70 7.91 -23.24 11.05
N LYS A 71 7.63 -23.04 12.34
CA LYS A 71 7.19 -21.74 12.83
C LYS A 71 8.33 -20.73 12.68
N PRO A 72 8.12 -19.60 11.98
CA PRO A 72 9.13 -18.55 11.88
C PRO A 72 9.38 -17.92 13.24
N ASP A 73 10.65 -17.72 13.56
CA ASP A 73 11.06 -16.77 14.61
C ASP A 73 11.00 -15.34 14.06
N LEU A 74 10.61 -14.39 14.91
CA LEU A 74 10.38 -13.01 14.47
C LEU A 74 11.71 -12.31 14.13
N ASP A 75 12.72 -12.49 14.97
CA ASP A 75 13.98 -11.77 14.82
C ASP A 75 14.75 -12.34 13.61
N ASP A 76 14.81 -13.67 13.49
CA ASP A 76 15.45 -14.35 12.35
C ASP A 76 14.75 -13.97 11.01
N LEU A 77 13.41 -13.92 10.99
CA LEU A 77 12.68 -13.54 9.78
C LEU A 77 12.85 -12.05 9.43
N THR A 78 12.97 -11.20 10.44
CA THR A 78 13.24 -9.77 10.23
C THR A 78 14.62 -9.58 9.61
N GLU A 79 15.66 -10.17 10.19
CA GLU A 79 17.03 -10.11 9.68
C GLU A 79 17.12 -10.66 8.25
N LEU A 80 16.41 -11.77 7.97
CA LEU A 80 16.32 -12.33 6.62
C LEU A 80 15.73 -11.32 5.62
N ILE A 81 14.61 -10.69 5.96
CA ILE A 81 13.91 -9.75 5.07
C ILE A 81 14.75 -8.49 4.85
N GLU A 82 15.36 -7.94 5.90
CA GLU A 82 16.24 -6.77 5.82
C GLU A 82 17.44 -7.04 4.94
N SER A 83 18.13 -8.17 5.19
CA SER A 83 19.30 -8.58 4.40
C SER A 83 18.92 -8.77 2.93
N TYR A 84 17.79 -9.44 2.67
CA TYR A 84 17.32 -9.65 1.30
C TYR A 84 17.00 -8.35 0.57
N VAL A 85 16.29 -7.42 1.21
CA VAL A 85 15.93 -6.14 0.59
C VAL A 85 17.15 -5.25 0.36
N MET A 86 18.11 -5.25 1.29
CA MET A 86 19.38 -4.56 1.10
C MET A 86 20.17 -5.15 -0.07
N GLU A 87 20.36 -6.47 -0.12
CA GLU A 87 21.19 -7.12 -1.14
C GLU A 87 20.56 -7.10 -2.53
N GLU A 88 19.26 -7.37 -2.63
CA GLU A 88 18.59 -7.54 -3.91
C GLU A 88 18.03 -6.25 -4.50
N PHE A 89 17.76 -5.24 -3.68
CA PHE A 89 17.19 -3.96 -4.10
C PHE A 89 18.06 -2.74 -3.74
N ASP A 90 19.26 -2.92 -3.18
CA ASP A 90 20.14 -1.82 -2.73
C ASP A 90 19.38 -0.81 -1.84
N CYS A 91 18.48 -1.35 -0.99
CA CYS A 91 17.51 -0.59 -0.21
C CYS A 91 17.79 -0.77 1.28
N GLU A 92 18.37 0.26 1.90
CA GLU A 92 18.51 0.33 3.36
C GLU A 92 17.21 0.79 3.99
N LEU A 93 16.68 -0.02 4.92
CA LEU A 93 15.44 0.28 5.64
C LEU A 93 15.79 1.05 6.92
N GLU A 94 15.39 2.31 6.98
CA GLU A 94 15.58 3.17 8.16
C GLU A 94 14.38 3.11 9.13
N ASP A 95 13.35 2.32 8.80
CA ASP A 95 12.14 2.14 9.60
C ASP A 95 11.97 0.69 10.05
N ASP A 96 11.10 0.47 11.04
CA ASP A 96 10.79 -0.88 11.54
C ASP A 96 9.86 -1.67 10.59
N SER A 97 9.78 -1.31 9.30
CA SER A 97 8.77 -1.88 8.40
C SER A 97 9.04 -3.34 8.07
N ALA A 98 10.31 -3.78 8.02
CA ALA A 98 10.67 -5.20 7.87
C ALA A 98 10.18 -6.02 9.08
N ALA A 99 10.42 -5.53 10.31
CA ALA A 99 9.95 -6.18 11.53
C ALA A 99 8.40 -6.29 11.57
N LEU A 100 7.69 -5.26 11.12
CA LEU A 100 6.22 -5.30 11.00
C LEU A 100 5.76 -6.34 9.96
N VAL A 101 6.44 -6.43 8.83
CA VAL A 101 6.16 -7.43 7.79
C VAL A 101 6.43 -8.85 8.30
N ALA A 102 7.58 -9.09 8.94
CA ALA A 102 7.91 -10.36 9.58
C ALA A 102 6.85 -10.75 10.61
N GLY A 103 6.44 -9.80 11.47
CA GLY A 103 5.37 -10.01 12.44
C GLY A 103 4.04 -10.43 11.80
N HIS A 104 3.65 -9.81 10.69
CA HIS A 104 2.46 -10.21 9.93
C HIS A 104 2.60 -11.62 9.34
N ILE A 105 3.78 -12.00 8.84
CA ILE A 105 4.04 -13.35 8.33
C ILE A 105 3.97 -14.39 9.47
N CYS A 106 4.54 -14.10 10.64
CA CYS A 106 4.43 -14.95 11.82
C CYS A 106 2.97 -15.12 12.28
N LEU A 107 2.17 -14.05 12.23
CA LEU A 107 0.74 -14.09 12.53
C LEU A 107 -0.03 -14.91 11.48
N ALA A 108 0.29 -14.76 10.19
CA ALA A 108 -0.29 -15.56 9.13
C ALA A 108 0.01 -17.05 9.30
N HIS A 109 1.28 -17.40 9.59
CA HIS A 109 1.68 -18.77 9.85
C HIS A 109 0.91 -19.37 11.04
N LYS A 110 0.84 -18.65 12.17
CA LYS A 110 0.07 -19.09 13.34
C LYS A 110 -1.42 -19.25 13.02
N GLY A 111 -2.01 -18.25 12.36
CA GLY A 111 -3.42 -18.26 11.98
C GLY A 111 -3.79 -19.46 11.11
N VAL A 112 -2.93 -19.79 10.14
CA VAL A 112 -3.13 -20.89 9.19
C VAL A 112 -2.86 -22.24 9.84
N PHE A 113 -1.63 -22.48 10.34
CA PHE A 113 -1.18 -23.83 10.71
C PHE A 113 -1.41 -24.22 12.18
N ILE A 114 -1.74 -23.27 13.06
CA ILE A 114 -1.91 -23.52 14.50
C ILE A 114 -3.36 -23.28 14.93
N ASP A 115 -3.90 -22.11 14.60
CA ASP A 115 -5.21 -21.69 15.10
C ASP A 115 -6.38 -22.13 14.20
N GLY A 116 -6.11 -22.58 12.96
CA GLY A 116 -7.13 -22.98 11.99
C GLY A 116 -8.03 -21.84 11.49
N LYS A 117 -7.51 -20.60 11.53
CA LYS A 117 -8.19 -19.35 11.15
C LYS A 117 -7.70 -18.75 9.83
N GLY A 118 -7.09 -19.57 8.96
CA GLY A 118 -6.54 -19.13 7.68
C GLY A 118 -7.55 -18.37 6.81
N ASP A 119 -8.80 -18.83 6.73
CA ASP A 119 -9.84 -18.19 5.92
C ASP A 119 -10.25 -16.80 6.45
N GLU A 120 -10.37 -16.65 7.77
CA GLU A 120 -10.70 -15.36 8.40
C GLU A 120 -9.57 -14.34 8.18
N LEU A 121 -8.33 -14.78 8.39
CA LEU A 121 -7.14 -13.97 8.18
C LEU A 121 -7.00 -13.52 6.72
N LEU A 122 -7.18 -14.43 5.76
CA LEU A 122 -7.14 -14.09 4.34
C LEU A 122 -8.21 -13.08 3.96
N LYS A 123 -9.44 -13.24 4.46
CA LYS A 123 -10.53 -12.31 4.18
C LYS A 123 -10.18 -10.89 4.63
N GLU A 124 -9.53 -10.74 5.78
CA GLU A 124 -9.08 -9.45 6.31
C GLU A 124 -7.92 -8.85 5.47
N LEU A 125 -6.93 -9.67 5.10
CA LEU A 125 -5.82 -9.26 4.24
C LEU A 125 -6.32 -8.83 2.85
N GLU A 126 -7.22 -9.59 2.24
CA GLU A 126 -7.80 -9.27 0.93
C GLU A 126 -8.64 -7.99 0.98
N ALA A 127 -9.44 -7.80 2.03
CA ALA A 127 -10.19 -6.55 2.21
C ALA A 127 -9.27 -5.34 2.35
N THR A 128 -8.12 -5.50 3.00
CA THR A 128 -7.11 -4.46 3.15
C THR A 128 -6.42 -4.15 1.82
N LEU A 129 -6.06 -5.18 1.05
CA LEU A 129 -5.49 -5.03 -0.30
C LEU A 129 -6.44 -4.27 -1.24
N VAL A 130 -7.73 -4.61 -1.24
CA VAL A 130 -8.75 -3.93 -2.06
C VAL A 130 -8.92 -2.47 -1.66
N ARG A 131 -8.77 -2.13 -0.37
CA ARG A 131 -8.89 -0.75 0.10
C ARG A 131 -7.72 0.13 -0.34
N ILE A 132 -6.53 -0.44 -0.42
CA ILE A 132 -5.28 0.29 -0.71
C ILE A 132 -5.03 0.38 -2.21
N LYS A 133 -5.49 -0.59 -3.02
CA LYS A 133 -5.40 -0.47 -4.47
C LYS A 133 -6.22 0.75 -4.94
N PRO A 134 -5.61 1.67 -5.71
CA PRO A 134 -6.35 2.80 -6.26
C PRO A 134 -7.50 2.26 -7.10
N LYS A 135 -8.72 2.77 -6.86
CA LYS A 135 -9.84 2.51 -7.75
C LYS A 135 -9.49 3.17 -9.08
N HIS A 136 -8.88 2.44 -9.99
CA HIS A 136 -8.80 2.86 -11.38
C HIS A 136 -10.25 2.99 -11.85
N ALA A 137 -10.74 4.23 -11.94
CA ALA A 137 -11.87 4.53 -12.77
C ALA A 137 -11.49 4.05 -14.18
N PRO A 138 -12.36 3.31 -14.89
CA PRO A 138 -12.06 2.92 -16.25
C PRO A 138 -11.91 4.20 -17.06
N SER A 139 -10.67 4.54 -17.43
CA SER A 139 -10.42 5.45 -18.53
C SER A 139 -10.95 4.74 -19.75
N ALA A 140 -12.20 5.04 -20.11
CA ALA A 140 -12.82 4.59 -21.33
C ALA A 140 -12.09 5.29 -22.47
N VAL A 141 -10.93 4.75 -22.86
CA VAL A 141 -10.30 5.05 -24.14
C VAL A 141 -11.18 4.42 -25.21
N LYS A 142 -12.23 5.14 -25.58
CA LYS A 142 -12.87 4.96 -26.87
C LYS A 142 -11.94 5.59 -27.88
N ASN A 143 -11.29 4.74 -28.66
CA ASN A 143 -10.71 5.14 -29.94
C ASN A 143 -11.86 5.65 -30.82
N ASP A 144 -11.97 6.95 -30.96
CA ASP A 144 -12.58 7.54 -32.15
C ASP A 144 -11.86 8.84 -32.51
N VAL A 145 -11.75 9.01 -33.81
CA VAL A 145 -10.93 9.98 -34.52
C VAL A 145 -11.56 11.38 -34.50
N GLU A 146 -10.68 12.39 -34.54
CA GLU A 146 -10.89 13.76 -35.05
C GLU A 146 -11.48 14.88 -34.16
N THR A 147 -10.57 15.82 -33.88
CA THR A 147 -10.70 17.29 -34.00
C THR A 147 -11.29 18.10 -32.83
N LEU A 148 -10.37 18.83 -32.21
CA LEU A 148 -10.45 20.10 -31.50
C LEU A 148 -11.77 20.89 -31.67
N ASP A 149 -12.45 21.16 -30.54
CA ASP A 149 -12.76 22.55 -30.17
C ASP A 149 -12.91 22.63 -28.65
N ASN A 150 -12.21 23.57 -28.05
CA ASN A 150 -12.11 23.80 -26.62
C ASN A 150 -12.79 25.13 -26.31
N ASP A 151 -14.00 25.07 -25.79
CA ASP A 151 -14.57 26.12 -24.93
C ASP A 151 -15.76 25.51 -24.18
N GLU A 152 -15.72 25.59 -22.85
CA GLU A 152 -16.76 26.23 -22.02
C GLU A 152 -16.60 25.77 -20.56
N VAL A 153 -16.07 26.67 -19.75
CA VAL A 153 -15.97 26.60 -18.29
C VAL A 153 -17.35 26.85 -17.67
N ASP A 154 -17.98 25.83 -17.08
CA ASP A 154 -19.16 25.99 -16.20
C ASP A 154 -18.68 26.05 -14.74
N GLU A 155 -18.40 27.27 -14.27
CA GLU A 155 -18.31 27.57 -12.84
C GLU A 155 -19.70 27.98 -12.32
N ARG A 156 -20.30 27.08 -11.53
CA ARG A 156 -21.43 27.36 -10.64
C ARG A 156 -21.14 26.66 -9.32
N ASP A 157 -21.47 27.15 -8.14
CA ASP A 157 -22.13 28.36 -7.64
C ASP A 157 -22.17 28.08 -6.12
N MET A 158 -21.94 29.07 -5.24
CA MET A 158 -22.66 29.13 -3.97
C MET A 158 -22.39 30.39 -3.14
N HIS A 159 -23.50 31.15 -2.95
CA HIS A 159 -23.98 31.67 -1.65
C HIS A 159 -23.31 32.95 -1.12
N GLU A 160 -23.97 33.96 -0.53
CA GLU A 160 -25.25 34.06 0.18
C GLU A 160 -25.80 35.50 0.09
N SER A 161 -27.12 35.61 0.25
CA SER A 161 -27.89 36.86 0.31
C SER A 161 -27.70 37.62 1.63
N THR A 162 -27.78 38.95 1.62
CA THR A 162 -28.87 39.74 2.25
C THR A 162 -28.50 41.21 2.55
N SER A 163 -29.47 42.08 2.25
CA SER A 163 -29.85 43.34 2.92
C SER A 163 -29.08 44.66 2.74
N SER A 164 -29.74 45.54 1.96
CA SER A 164 -30.35 46.82 2.38
C SER A 164 -29.52 48.09 2.62
N SER A 165 -29.73 49.00 1.67
CA SER A 165 -29.90 50.47 1.73
C SER A 165 -28.86 51.46 2.30
N HIS A 166 -28.49 52.37 1.39
CA HIS A 166 -28.37 53.84 1.50
C HIS A 166 -27.58 54.45 2.68
N GLN A 167 -26.35 54.93 2.42
CA GLN A 167 -26.04 56.37 2.45
C GLN A 167 -24.59 56.66 2.08
N THR A 168 -24.43 57.74 1.33
CA THR A 168 -23.19 58.46 1.03
C THR A 168 -22.43 58.85 2.30
N HIS A 169 -21.12 58.60 2.34
CA HIS A 169 -20.11 59.56 2.79
C HIS A 169 -18.71 58.97 2.54
N ALA A 170 -17.87 59.74 1.85
CA ALA A 170 -16.50 59.39 1.51
C ALA A 170 -15.63 59.26 2.79
N HIS A 171 -15.13 58.06 3.05
CA HIS A 171 -14.00 57.82 3.95
C HIS A 171 -13.14 56.70 3.36
N ALA A 172 -11.84 56.98 3.23
CA ALA A 172 -10.84 56.11 2.60
C ALA A 172 -10.81 54.72 3.25
N SER A 173 -10.99 53.67 2.44
CA SER A 173 -10.75 52.29 2.85
C SER A 173 -9.26 52.06 3.12
N PRO A 174 -8.88 51.35 4.21
CA PRO A 174 -7.52 50.90 4.39
C PRO A 174 -7.19 49.83 3.33
N GLN A 175 -6.12 50.05 2.57
CA GLN A 175 -5.62 49.04 1.62
C GLN A 175 -5.18 47.77 2.37
N PRO A 176 -5.42 46.57 1.83
CA PRO A 176 -4.83 45.35 2.36
C PRO A 176 -3.31 45.41 2.23
N THR A 177 -2.61 45.40 3.36
CA THR A 177 -1.14 45.32 3.41
C THR A 177 -0.69 43.99 2.85
N GLN A 178 0.15 44.03 1.82
CA GLN A 178 0.78 42.86 1.23
C GLN A 178 1.72 42.19 2.27
N PRO A 179 1.84 40.85 2.27
CA PRO A 179 2.74 40.15 3.18
C PRO A 179 4.19 40.56 2.91
N ILE A 180 4.89 41.03 3.95
CA ILE A 180 6.31 41.38 3.89
C ILE A 180 7.08 40.07 3.97
N ILE A 181 7.72 39.69 2.87
CA ILE A 181 8.60 38.54 2.76
C ILE A 181 10.02 39.02 3.09
N ASP A 182 10.66 38.40 4.08
CA ASP A 182 12.03 38.72 4.48
C ASP A 182 13.04 38.19 3.44
N GLU A 183 14.31 38.59 3.53
CA GLU A 183 15.40 38.15 2.63
C GLU A 183 15.64 36.62 2.66
N ASP A 184 15.09 35.92 3.67
CA ASP A 184 15.09 34.45 3.79
C ASP A 184 13.82 33.77 3.22
N GLY A 185 12.87 34.51 2.62
CA GLY A 185 11.70 33.92 1.95
C GLY A 185 10.56 33.46 2.85
N PHE A 186 10.59 33.79 4.15
CA PHE A 186 9.53 33.47 5.11
C PHE A 186 8.62 34.69 5.41
N GLU A 187 7.32 34.45 5.57
CA GLU A 187 6.32 35.47 5.91
C GLU A 187 6.37 35.79 7.43
N THR A 188 6.60 37.06 7.77
CA THR A 188 6.71 37.49 9.18
C THR A 188 5.35 37.68 9.83
N VAL A 189 5.04 36.90 10.88
CA VAL A 189 3.79 37.01 11.65
C VAL A 189 3.73 38.30 12.48
N GLN A 190 2.78 39.19 12.18
CA GLN A 190 2.59 40.41 12.96
C GLN A 190 1.78 40.17 14.25
N PRO A 191 2.18 40.72 15.41
CA PRO A 191 1.43 40.56 16.65
C PRO A 191 0.10 41.32 16.61
N ARG A 192 -1.02 40.62 16.82
CA ARG A 192 -2.38 41.20 16.86
C ARG A 192 -2.53 42.16 18.04
N ARG A 193 -2.79 43.43 17.76
CA ARG A 193 -3.15 44.45 18.75
C ARG A 193 -4.59 44.19 19.24
N ARG A 194 -4.74 43.85 20.53
CA ARG A 194 -6.04 43.75 21.21
C ARG A 194 -6.75 45.11 21.18
N ARG A 195 -8.01 45.13 20.73
CA ARG A 195 -8.96 46.19 21.02
C ARG A 195 -10.32 45.56 21.27
#